data_AF-A0A9N9DTA9-F1
#
_entry.id   AF-A0A9N9DTA9-F1
#
_cell.length_a   1.000
_cell.length_b   1.000
_cell.length_c   1.000
_cell.angle_alpha   90.00
_cell.angle_beta   90.00
_cell.angle_gamma   90.00
#
_symmetry.space_group_name_H-M   'P 1'
#
loop_
_entity.id
_entity.type
_entity.pdbx_description
1 polymer ?
#
loop_
_entity_poly.entity_id
_entity_poly.type
_entity_poly.pdbx_seq_one_letter_code
_entity_poly.pdbx_strand_id
1 'polypeptide(L)'
;MQHLKAFISSPNINNLDSLYTLEGIYNQSGNYEGYIECATKILEIQPDDTRILMNRGIFHMNAGNQQYLEKAIELNSDEPYWYCQLGALFIELQQYDEALKKLNAAIEKYKPDCELEFDELSEALDYKASLYSKITGKNNAAELNL
;
A
#
# COMPACT_ATOMS: atom_id res chain seq x y z
N MET A 1 -15.46 -21.43 -9.56
CA MET A 1 -15.46 -20.47 -8.42
C MET A 1 -16.26 -20.92 -7.19
N GLN A 2 -17.26 -21.81 -7.27
CA GLN A 2 -18.03 -22.25 -6.07
C GLN A 2 -17.23 -23.09 -5.06
N HIS A 3 -16.24 -23.88 -5.50
CA HIS A 3 -15.51 -24.79 -4.60
C HIS A 3 -14.60 -24.08 -3.58
N LEU A 4 -14.07 -22.90 -3.92
CA LEU A 4 -13.19 -22.11 -3.04
C LEU A 4 -13.97 -21.39 -1.93
N LYS A 5 -15.15 -20.82 -2.24
CA LYS A 5 -16.04 -20.23 -1.21
C LYS A 5 -16.53 -21.30 -0.22
N ALA A 6 -16.83 -22.51 -0.71
CA ALA A 6 -17.24 -23.63 0.15
C ALA A 6 -16.10 -24.16 1.06
N PHE A 7 -14.86 -24.06 0.59
CA PHE A 7 -13.67 -24.39 1.40
C PHE A 7 -13.54 -23.40 2.56
N ILE A 8 -13.65 -22.09 2.33
CA ILE A 8 -13.52 -21.06 3.39
C ILE A 8 -14.59 -21.18 4.49
N SER A 9 -15.80 -21.64 4.17
CA SER A 9 -16.88 -21.83 5.15
C SER A 9 -16.76 -23.10 5.98
N SER A 10 -15.74 -23.94 5.75
CA SER A 10 -15.55 -25.15 6.54
C SER A 10 -14.85 -24.82 7.87
N PRO A 11 -15.39 -25.25 9.02
CA PRO A 11 -14.94 -24.86 10.36
C PRO A 11 -13.50 -25.28 10.72
N ASN A 12 -12.81 -25.99 9.82
CA ASN A 12 -11.45 -26.50 10.00
C ASN A 12 -10.36 -25.64 9.29
N ILE A 13 -10.75 -24.54 8.61
CA ILE A 13 -9.83 -23.66 7.84
C ILE A 13 -9.50 -22.34 8.55
N ASN A 14 -10.04 -22.13 9.76
CA ASN A 14 -9.68 -21.01 10.62
C ASN A 14 -8.28 -21.14 11.28
N ASN A 15 -7.44 -22.09 10.85
CA ASN A 15 -6.03 -22.08 11.25
C ASN A 15 -5.25 -21.11 10.36
N LEU A 16 -4.46 -20.25 11.00
CA LEU A 16 -3.72 -19.14 10.41
C LEU A 16 -2.91 -19.55 9.16
N ASP A 17 -2.29 -20.74 9.17
CA ASP A 17 -1.51 -21.27 8.03
C ASP A 17 -2.36 -21.44 6.75
N SER A 18 -3.61 -21.88 6.91
CA SER A 18 -4.54 -22.05 5.78
C SER A 18 -4.99 -20.69 5.24
N LEU A 19 -5.18 -19.72 6.13
CA LEU A 19 -5.53 -18.35 5.73
C LEU A 19 -4.39 -17.70 4.93
N TYR A 20 -3.14 -17.88 5.34
CA TYR A 20 -1.98 -17.40 4.57
C TYR A 20 -1.84 -18.08 3.21
N THR A 21 -2.07 -19.39 3.16
CA THR A 21 -2.01 -20.14 1.90
C THR A 21 -3.08 -19.63 0.92
N LEU A 22 -4.31 -19.42 1.39
CA LEU A 22 -5.40 -18.88 0.58
C LEU A 22 -5.16 -17.43 0.18
N GLU A 23 -4.67 -16.59 1.09
CA GLU A 23 -4.27 -15.20 0.80
C GLU A 23 -3.28 -15.14 -0.36
N GLY A 24 -2.21 -15.94 -0.32
CA GLY A 24 -1.22 -16.01 -1.39
C GLY A 24 -1.80 -16.49 -2.72
N ILE A 25 -2.67 -17.51 -2.71
CA ILE A 25 -3.37 -17.98 -3.92
C ILE A 25 -4.26 -16.89 -4.50
N TYR A 26 -5.01 -16.18 -3.66
CA TYR A 26 -5.89 -15.11 -4.11
C TYR A 26 -5.14 -13.90 -4.63
N ASN A 27 -4.02 -13.54 -3.99
CA ASN A 27 -3.10 -12.52 -4.48
C ASN A 27 -2.59 -12.87 -5.89
N GLN A 28 -2.05 -14.08 -6.08
CA GLN A 28 -1.53 -14.53 -7.38
C GLN A 28 -2.60 -14.65 -8.46
N SER A 29 -3.84 -14.98 -8.09
CA SER A 29 -4.95 -15.11 -9.04
C SER A 29 -5.70 -13.79 -9.31
N GLY A 30 -5.29 -12.68 -8.68
CA GLY A 30 -5.98 -11.40 -8.78
C GLY A 30 -7.40 -11.42 -8.21
N ASN A 31 -7.72 -12.38 -7.34
CA ASN A 31 -9.02 -12.46 -6.69
C ASN A 31 -9.04 -11.54 -5.46
N TYR A 32 -9.32 -10.27 -5.72
CA TYR A 32 -9.33 -9.21 -4.72
C TYR A 32 -10.30 -9.48 -3.56
N GLU A 33 -11.50 -9.97 -3.84
CA GLU A 33 -12.50 -10.26 -2.80
C GLU A 33 -12.01 -11.35 -1.83
N GLY A 34 -11.48 -12.45 -2.38
CA GLY A 34 -10.95 -13.56 -1.57
C GLY A 34 -9.71 -13.15 -0.78
N TYR A 35 -8.85 -12.33 -1.37
CA TYR A 35 -7.69 -11.76 -0.69
C TYR A 35 -8.11 -10.92 0.52
N ILE A 36 -9.07 -9.99 0.35
CA ILE A 36 -9.55 -9.11 1.43
C ILE A 36 -10.17 -9.93 2.55
N GLU A 37 -10.94 -10.98 2.23
CA GLU A 37 -11.54 -11.86 3.24
C GLU A 37 -10.46 -12.56 4.08
N CYS A 38 -9.45 -13.14 3.43
CA CYS A 38 -8.35 -13.82 4.12
C CYS A 38 -7.51 -12.84 4.94
N ALA A 39 -7.13 -11.71 4.36
CA ALA A 39 -6.39 -10.65 5.04
C ALA A 39 -7.14 -10.10 6.26
N THR A 40 -8.47 -10.02 6.21
CA THR A 40 -9.28 -9.61 7.38
C THR A 40 -9.19 -10.63 8.51
N LYS A 41 -9.41 -11.90 8.21
CA LYS A 41 -9.32 -12.97 9.21
C LYS A 41 -7.90 -13.08 9.79
N ILE A 42 -6.86 -12.89 8.97
CA ILE A 42 -5.49 -12.88 9.45
C ILE A 42 -5.27 -11.70 10.42
N LEU A 43 -5.68 -10.49 10.06
CA LEU A 43 -5.51 -9.30 10.93
C LEU A 43 -6.39 -9.33 12.19
N GLU A 44 -7.49 -10.08 12.20
CA GLU A 44 -8.26 -10.35 13.43
C GLU A 44 -7.47 -11.23 14.41
N ILE A 45 -6.63 -12.14 13.91
CA ILE A 45 -5.82 -13.07 14.71
C ILE A 45 -4.44 -12.46 15.05
N GLN A 46 -3.81 -11.82 14.06
CA GLN A 46 -2.51 -11.18 14.12
C GLN A 46 -2.62 -9.73 13.63
N PRO A 47 -3.07 -8.81 14.50
CA PRO A 47 -3.36 -7.43 14.11
C PRO A 47 -2.13 -6.66 13.65
N ASP A 48 -0.94 -7.12 14.02
CA ASP A 48 0.33 -6.45 13.77
C ASP A 48 1.18 -7.19 12.72
N ASP A 49 0.57 -8.07 11.93
CA ASP A 49 1.23 -8.64 10.75
C ASP A 49 1.47 -7.55 9.71
N THR A 50 2.68 -6.98 9.74
CA THR A 50 3.08 -5.89 8.86
C THR A 50 2.93 -6.29 7.40
N ARG A 51 3.26 -7.52 6.98
CA ARG A 51 3.14 -7.96 5.59
C ARG A 51 1.69 -7.92 5.10
N ILE A 52 0.76 -8.39 5.92
CA ILE A 52 -0.67 -8.35 5.56
C ILE A 52 -1.21 -6.93 5.61
N LEU A 53 -0.84 -6.11 6.60
CA LEU A 53 -1.21 -4.69 6.66
C LEU A 53 -0.72 -3.95 5.40
N MET A 54 0.54 -4.17 5.04
CA MET A 54 1.22 -3.67 3.85
C MET A 54 0.48 -4.05 2.57
N ASN A 55 0.32 -5.34 2.31
CA ASN A 55 -0.33 -5.82 1.11
C ASN A 55 -1.79 -5.35 1.05
N ARG A 56 -2.51 -5.35 2.19
CA ARG A 56 -3.90 -4.87 2.24
C ARG A 56 -4.01 -3.37 1.97
N GLY A 57 -3.07 -2.57 2.46
CA GLY A 57 -3.01 -1.14 2.19
C GLY A 57 -2.88 -0.81 0.70
N ILE A 58 -2.11 -1.61 -0.04
CA ILE A 58 -1.93 -1.49 -1.50
C ILE A 58 -3.16 -1.98 -2.27
N PHE A 59 -3.77 -3.07 -1.81
CA PHE A 59 -4.92 -3.68 -2.47
C PHE A 59 -6.18 -2.82 -2.31
N HIS A 60 -6.48 -2.03 -3.36
CA HIS A 60 -7.55 -1.02 -3.49
C HIS A 60 -7.27 0.35 -2.84
N MET A 61 -6.60 1.25 -3.56
CA MET A 61 -6.48 2.67 -3.20
C MET A 61 -7.85 3.33 -2.92
N ASN A 62 -8.30 3.31 -1.67
CA ASN A 62 -9.52 3.96 -1.19
C ASN A 62 -9.36 4.39 0.27
N ALA A 63 -10.25 5.26 0.76
CA ALA A 63 -10.15 5.83 2.10
C ALA A 63 -10.09 4.80 3.23
N GLY A 64 -10.66 3.61 3.05
CA GLY A 64 -10.61 2.52 4.02
C GLY A 64 -9.22 1.89 4.19
N ASN A 65 -8.30 2.16 3.26
CA ASN A 65 -6.96 1.57 3.26
C ASN A 65 -5.89 2.41 3.96
N GLN A 66 -6.17 3.70 4.19
CA GLN A 66 -5.25 4.61 4.88
C GLN A 66 -4.82 4.05 6.23
N GLN A 67 -5.78 3.56 7.04
CA GLN A 67 -5.51 3.02 8.38
C GLN A 67 -4.54 1.83 8.38
N TYR A 68 -4.54 1.00 7.33
CA TYR A 68 -3.65 -0.16 7.26
C TYR A 68 -2.23 0.24 6.88
N LEU A 69 -2.09 1.22 5.97
CA LEU A 69 -0.79 1.80 5.60
C LEU A 69 -0.17 2.59 6.76
N GLU A 70 -0.97 3.40 7.46
CA GLU A 70 -0.52 4.12 8.65
C GLU A 70 -0.07 3.16 9.75
N LYS A 71 -0.86 2.11 10.02
CA LYS A 71 -0.48 1.08 10.99
C LYS A 71 0.79 0.33 10.58
N ALA A 72 0.96 0.00 9.29
CA ALA A 72 2.18 -0.64 8.79
C ALA A 72 3.44 0.21 9.03
N ILE A 73 3.33 1.53 8.79
CA ILE A 73 4.42 2.48 9.05
C ILE A 73 4.73 2.60 10.55
N GLU A 74 3.71 2.67 11.40
CA GLU A 74 3.88 2.71 12.86
C GLU A 74 4.60 1.47 13.42
N LEU A 75 4.35 0.30 12.82
CA LEU A 75 4.92 -0.98 13.26
C LEU A 75 6.35 -1.26 12.77
N ASN A 76 7.06 -0.25 12.25
CA ASN A 76 8.41 -0.31 11.69
C ASN A 76 8.52 -0.95 10.31
N SER A 77 7.97 -0.30 9.30
CA SER A 77 8.62 -0.29 7.99
C SER A 77 9.33 1.06 7.82
N ASP A 78 10.63 1.13 8.11
CA ASP A 78 11.46 2.31 7.79
C ASP A 78 11.76 2.43 6.28
N GLU A 79 10.96 1.72 5.48
CA GLU A 79 11.04 1.59 4.04
C GLU A 79 10.38 2.81 3.37
N PRO A 80 11.12 3.58 2.55
CA PRO A 80 10.60 4.72 1.78
C PRO A 80 9.33 4.38 0.98
N TYR A 81 9.20 3.13 0.54
CA TYR A 81 8.08 2.62 -0.24
C TYR A 81 6.71 2.92 0.41
N TRP A 82 6.52 2.73 1.72
CA TRP A 82 5.20 2.92 2.35
C TRP A 82 4.78 4.38 2.43
N TYR A 83 5.75 5.26 2.60
CA TYR A 83 5.53 6.70 2.55
C TYR A 83 5.16 7.13 1.13
N CYS A 84 5.74 6.50 0.10
CA CYS A 84 5.36 6.69 -1.29
C CYS A 84 3.91 6.25 -1.55
N GLN A 85 3.52 5.04 -1.12
CA GLN A 85 2.16 4.52 -1.29
C GLN A 85 1.11 5.36 -0.56
N LEU A 86 1.39 5.86 0.66
CA LEU A 86 0.50 6.82 1.33
C LEU A 86 0.39 8.15 0.57
N GLY A 87 1.51 8.65 0.02
CA GLY A 87 1.52 9.84 -0.82
C GLY A 87 0.58 9.69 -2.02
N ALA A 88 0.70 8.56 -2.74
CA ALA A 88 -0.18 8.22 -3.86
C ALA A 88 -1.66 8.13 -3.44
N LEU A 89 -1.96 7.46 -2.33
CA LEU A 89 -3.32 7.38 -1.80
C LEU A 89 -3.91 8.76 -1.50
N PHE A 90 -3.14 9.65 -0.87
CA PHE A 90 -3.58 11.01 -0.58
C PHE A 90 -3.78 11.85 -1.85
N ILE A 91 -3.01 11.62 -2.92
CA ILE A 91 -3.26 12.24 -4.23
C ILE A 91 -4.63 11.83 -4.77
N GLU A 92 -4.95 10.53 -4.71
CA GLU A 92 -6.23 10.00 -5.18
C GLU A 92 -7.42 10.50 -4.32
N LEU A 93 -7.20 10.67 -3.02
CA LEU A 93 -8.17 11.28 -2.10
C LEU A 93 -8.24 12.82 -2.19
N GLN A 94 -7.43 13.43 -3.06
CA GLN A 94 -7.31 14.90 -3.23
C GLN A 94 -6.84 15.64 -1.95
N GLN A 95 -6.18 14.92 -1.04
CA GLN A 95 -5.57 15.45 0.19
C GLN A 95 -4.12 15.84 -0.09
N TYR A 96 -3.95 16.93 -0.84
CA TYR A 96 -2.67 17.31 -1.44
C TYR A 96 -1.57 17.70 -0.43
N ASP A 97 -1.93 18.31 0.68
CA ASP A 97 -0.95 18.70 1.71
C ASP A 97 -0.37 17.46 2.43
N GLU A 98 -1.23 16.48 2.72
CA GLU A 98 -0.87 15.20 3.32
C GLU A 98 -0.03 14.38 2.34
N ALA A 99 -0.41 14.36 1.05
CA ALA A 99 0.37 13.72 0.01
C ALA A 99 1.80 14.26 -0.04
N LEU A 100 1.96 15.58 -0.07
CA LEU A 100 3.28 16.22 -0.13
C LEU A 100 4.13 15.89 1.10
N LYS A 101 3.54 15.89 2.30
CA LYS A 101 4.24 15.51 3.54
C LYS A 101 4.76 14.08 3.47
N LYS A 102 3.93 13.12 3.01
CA LYS A 102 4.33 11.72 2.94
C LYS A 102 5.37 11.46 1.84
N LEU A 103 5.23 12.09 0.68
CA LEU A 103 6.23 11.99 -0.39
C LEU A 103 7.58 12.58 0.01
N ASN A 104 7.61 13.72 0.71
CA ASN A 104 8.86 14.27 1.24
C ASN A 104 9.49 13.33 2.28
N ALA A 105 8.69 12.73 3.17
CA ALA A 105 9.19 11.76 4.13
C ALA A 105 9.77 10.50 3.44
N ALA A 106 9.18 10.04 2.33
CA ALA A 106 9.74 8.96 1.52
C ALA A 106 11.13 9.33 0.98
N ILE A 107 11.25 10.53 0.39
CA ILE A 107 12.51 11.04 -0.18
C ILE A 107 13.58 11.22 0.90
N GLU A 108 13.22 11.74 2.08
CA GLU A 108 14.16 11.93 3.19
C GLU A 108 14.68 10.61 3.78
N LYS A 109 13.84 9.57 3.77
CA LYS A 109 14.21 8.23 4.27
C LYS A 109 15.05 7.43 3.29
N TYR A 110 15.06 7.84 2.03
CA TYR A 110 15.87 7.23 1.01
C TYR A 110 17.37 7.36 1.34
N LYS A 111 18.09 6.24 1.43
CA LYS A 111 19.54 6.21 1.61
C LYS A 111 20.21 5.82 0.29
N PRO A 112 21.04 6.68 -0.33
CA PRO A 112 21.60 6.43 -1.66
C PRO A 112 22.71 5.36 -1.71
N ASP A 113 22.88 4.55 -0.66
CA ASP A 113 24.00 3.60 -0.55
C ASP A 113 23.75 2.26 -1.25
N CYS A 114 22.56 2.00 -1.82
CA CYS A 114 22.29 0.81 -2.62
C CYS A 114 21.74 1.15 -4.02
N GLU A 115 22.35 0.55 -5.04
CA GLU A 115 22.02 0.76 -6.47
C GLU A 115 20.66 0.14 -6.89
N LEU A 116 19.97 -0.54 -5.96
CA LEU A 116 18.70 -1.25 -6.18
C LEU A 116 17.46 -0.48 -5.67
N GLU A 117 17.61 0.69 -5.06
CA GLU A 117 16.50 1.45 -4.45
C GLU A 117 16.03 2.63 -5.35
N PHE A 118 16.63 2.81 -6.54
CA PHE A 118 16.31 3.97 -7.40
C PHE A 118 14.84 4.07 -7.82
N ASP A 119 14.12 2.93 -7.81
CA ASP A 119 12.73 2.85 -8.26
C ASP A 119 11.79 3.57 -7.28
N GLU A 120 11.94 3.41 -5.97
CA GLU A 120 11.06 4.06 -4.98
C GLU A 120 11.28 5.56 -4.91
N LEU A 121 12.54 6.01 -5.02
CA LEU A 121 12.85 7.44 -5.08
C LEU A 121 12.29 8.06 -6.36
N SER A 122 12.46 7.38 -7.51
CA SER A 122 11.88 7.83 -8.78
C SER A 122 10.36 7.92 -8.67
N GLU A 123 9.70 6.89 -8.12
CA GLU A 123 8.26 6.86 -7.95
C GLU A 123 7.77 8.01 -7.05
N ALA A 124 8.46 8.27 -5.93
CA ALA A 124 8.12 9.37 -5.03
C ALA A 124 8.27 10.74 -5.70
N LEU A 125 9.30 10.92 -6.53
CA LEU A 125 9.51 12.15 -7.31
C LEU A 125 8.46 12.31 -8.40
N ASP A 126 8.07 11.23 -9.08
CA ASP A 126 7.04 11.22 -10.11
C ASP A 126 5.66 11.56 -9.52
N TYR A 127 5.30 10.97 -8.38
CA TYR A 127 4.08 11.35 -7.68
C TYR A 127 4.09 12.81 -7.22
N LYS A 128 5.24 13.31 -6.77
CA LYS A 128 5.39 14.72 -6.38
C LYS A 128 5.23 15.65 -7.58
N ALA A 129 5.80 15.31 -8.73
CA ALA A 129 5.60 16.05 -9.97
C ALA A 129 4.13 16.03 -10.43
N SER A 130 3.49 14.86 -10.39
CA SER A 130 2.05 14.68 -10.68
C SER A 130 1.18 15.53 -9.75
N LEU A 131 1.47 15.54 -8.45
CA LEU A 131 0.80 16.37 -7.45
C LEU A 131 0.92 17.86 -7.78
N TYR A 132 2.12 18.35 -8.09
CA TYR A 132 2.31 19.74 -8.47
C TYR A 132 1.58 20.11 -9.76
N SER A 133 1.53 19.21 -10.73
CA SER A 133 0.73 19.37 -11.94
C SER A 133 -0.76 19.56 -11.60
N LYS A 134 -1.31 18.72 -10.71
CA LYS A 134 -2.70 18.82 -10.25
C LYS A 134 -2.99 20.14 -9.50
N ILE A 135 -2.08 20.57 -8.62
CA ILE A 135 -2.25 21.80 -7.83
C ILE A 135 -2.15 23.06 -8.70
N THR A 136 -1.21 23.07 -9.64
CA THR A 136 -0.89 24.28 -10.42
C THR A 136 -1.55 24.33 -11.80
N GLY A 137 -2.11 23.21 -12.27
CA GLY A 137 -2.67 23.06 -13.62
C GLY A 137 -1.63 23.01 -14.75
N LYS A 138 -0.34 22.88 -14.40
CA LYS A 138 0.81 22.88 -15.32
C LYS A 138 1.26 21.47 -15.61
N ASN A 139 1.70 21.19 -16.84
CA ASN A 139 1.84 19.80 -17.31
C ASN A 139 3.29 19.42 -17.65
N ASN A 140 4.28 20.28 -17.41
CA ASN A 140 5.67 20.00 -17.70
C ASN A 140 6.62 20.46 -16.58
N ALA A 141 7.77 19.78 -16.46
CA ALA A 141 8.75 20.03 -15.40
C ALA A 141 9.28 21.48 -15.40
N ALA A 142 9.43 22.10 -16.58
CA ALA A 142 9.90 23.48 -16.71
C ALA A 142 8.91 24.50 -16.11
N GLU A 143 7.61 24.20 -16.12
CA GLU A 143 6.57 25.03 -15.51
C GLU A 143 6.47 24.85 -13.99
N LEU A 144 6.91 23.70 -13.47
CA LEU A 144 6.76 23.33 -12.05
C LEU A 144 7.84 23.92 -11.12
N ASN A 145 8.92 24.52 -11.67
CA ASN A 145 10.05 25.06 -10.90
C ASN A 145 10.65 24.04 -9.90
N LEU A 146 10.65 22.76 -10.28
CA LEU A 146 11.29 21.66 -9.56
C LEU A 146 12.76 21.56 -10.01
#